data_AF-A0A1I4FG94-F1
#
_entry.id   AF-A0A1I4FG94-F1
#
_cell.length_a   1.000
_cell.length_b   1.000
_cell.length_c   1.000
_cell.angle_alpha   90.00
_cell.angle_beta   90.00
_cell.angle_gamma   90.00
#
_symmetry.space_group_name_H-M   'P 1'
#
loop_
_entity.id
_entity.type
_entity.pdbx_description
1 polymer ?
#
loop_
_entity_poly.entity_id
_entity_poly.type
_entity_poly.pdbx_seq_one_letter_code
_entity_poly.pdbx_strand_id
1 'polypeptide(L)' 'MVRQYEVVRQRIKDLLLITDDNTPVDSKEIVELEMLSDLAEEYELEHYPVGTPSLPMSSNCECTK' A
#
# COMPACT_ATOMS: atom_id res chain seq x y z
N MET A 1 -5.64 -3.68 17.22
CA MET A 1 -4.84 -2.54 17.72
C MET A 1 -5.10 -1.29 16.87
N VAL A 2 -6.36 -0.83 16.79
CA VAL A 2 -6.78 0.14 15.75
C VAL A 2 -6.10 1.50 15.90
N ARG A 3 -5.90 1.99 17.13
CA ARG A 3 -5.28 3.31 17.37
C ARG A 3 -3.86 3.44 16.83
N GLN A 4 -3.04 2.38 16.93
CA GLN A 4 -1.67 2.41 16.42
C GLN A 4 -1.67 2.45 14.90
N TYR A 5 -2.51 1.61 14.28
CA TYR A 5 -2.70 1.60 12.83
C TYR A 5 -3.16 2.97 12.29
N GLU A 6 -4.11 3.63 12.95
CA GLU A 6 -4.57 4.98 12.54
C GLU A 6 -3.45 6.02 12.59
N VAL A 7 -2.62 5.99 13.64
CA VAL A 7 -1.48 6.91 13.79
C VAL A 7 -0.41 6.63 12.72
N VAL A 8 -0.05 5.36 12.53
CA VAL A 8 0.91 4.94 11.50
C VAL A 8 0.43 5.36 10.12
N ARG A 9 -0.83 5.08 9.80
CA ARG A 9 -1.45 5.44 8.52
C ARG A 9 -1.47 6.95 8.30
N GLN A 10 -1.72 7.75 9.33
CA GLN A 10 -1.67 9.20 9.20
C GLN A 10 -0.24 9.68 8.91
N ARG A 11 0.76 9.13 9.60
CA ARG A 11 2.17 9.46 9.36
C ARG A 11 2.63 9.09 7.94
N ILE A 12 2.21 7.93 7.44
CA ILE A 12 2.46 7.52 6.03
C ILE A 12 1.92 8.57 5.07
N LYS A 13 0.67 9.05 5.26
CA LYS A 13 0.09 10.10 4.41
C LYS A 13 0.89 11.40 4.46
N ASP A 14 1.37 11.78 5.65
CA ASP A 14 2.17 12.99 5.83
C ASP A 14 3.54 12.85 5.14
N LEU A 15 4.16 11.67 5.18
CA LEU A 15 5.41 11.38 4.48
C LEU A 15 5.23 11.44 2.95
N LEU A 16 4.16 10.84 2.42
CA LEU A 16 3.83 10.88 0.99
C LEU A 16 3.58 12.30 0.44
N LEU A 17 3.27 13.27 1.30
CA LEU A 17 3.13 14.67 0.91
C LEU A 17 4.47 15.40 0.75
N ILE A 18 5.53 14.90 1.38
CA ILE A 18 6.86 15.54 1.41
C ILE A 18 7.93 14.75 0.66
N THR A 19 7.69 13.47 0.36
CA THR A 19 8.56 12.62 -0.44
C THR A 19 8.09 12.57 -1.89
N ASP A 20 9.03 12.53 -2.83
CA ASP A 20 8.80 12.40 -4.27
C ASP A 20 9.78 11.40 -4.91
N ASP A 21 9.67 11.20 -6.23
CA ASP A 21 10.56 10.29 -6.99
C ASP A 21 12.04 10.74 -7.01
N ASN A 22 12.34 11.97 -6.61
CA ASN A 22 13.70 12.51 -6.54
C ASN A 22 14.30 12.42 -5.13
N THR A 23 13.49 12.04 -4.13
CA THR A 23 13.91 11.97 -2.74
C THR A 23 14.90 10.81 -2.58
N PRO A 24 16.11 11.06 -2.01
CA PRO A 24 17.09 10.01 -1.84
C PRO A 24 16.54 8.85 -1.01
N VAL A 25 16.79 7.61 -1.44
CA VAL A 25 16.30 6.40 -0.75
C VAL A 25 16.85 6.29 0.67
N ASP A 26 18.07 6.76 0.91
CA ASP A 26 18.71 6.78 2.23
C ASP A 26 18.26 7.98 3.09
N SER A 27 17.36 8.83 2.59
CA SER A 27 16.79 9.92 3.37
C SER A 27 15.96 9.36 4.51
N LYS A 28 15.93 10.10 5.62
CA LYS A 28 15.21 9.68 6.82
C LYS A 28 13.73 9.46 6.53
N GLU A 29 13.15 10.30 5.69
CA GLU A 29 11.74 10.29 5.32
C GLU A 29 11.36 9.03 4.55
N ILE A 30 12.20 8.60 3.60
CA ILE A 30 11.96 7.37 2.83
C ILE A 30 12.14 6.13 3.72
N VAL A 31 13.22 6.05 4.51
CA VAL A 31 13.43 4.93 5.43
C VAL A 31 12.29 4.81 6.44
N GLU A 32 11.81 5.94 6.97
CA GLU A 32 10.64 5.95 7.88
C GLU A 32 9.38 5.48 7.14
N LEU A 33 9.16 5.92 5.89
CA LEU A 33 8.00 5.54 5.09
C LEU A 33 7.98 4.03 4.80
N GLU A 34 9.12 3.44 4.44
CA GLU A 34 9.26 1.99 4.20
C GLU A 34 8.90 1.21 5.47
N MET A 35 9.54 1.52 6.60
CA MET A 35 9.29 0.82 7.86
C MET A 35 7.84 0.89 8.32
N LEU A 36 7.20 2.06 8.17
CA LEU A 36 5.81 2.25 8.57
C LEU A 36 4.85 1.53 7.61
N SER A 37 5.18 1.47 6.33
CA SER A 37 4.38 0.78 5.30
C SER A 37 4.39 -0.73 5.55
N ASP A 38 5.55 -1.32 5.83
CA ASP A 38 5.67 -2.74 6.18
C ASP A 38 4.80 -3.08 7.42
N LEU A 39 4.88 -2.25 8.45
CA LEU A 39 4.08 -2.41 9.66
C LEU A 39 2.57 -2.30 9.41
N ALA A 40 2.16 -1.38 8.53
CA ALA A 40 0.76 -1.22 8.16
C ALA A 40 0.25 -2.42 7.34
N GLU A 41 1.06 -2.94 6.42
CA GLU A 41 0.74 -4.11 5.60
C GLU A 41 0.48 -5.35 6.47
N GLU A 42 1.36 -5.64 7.43
CA GLU A 42 1.18 -6.77 8.35
C GLU A 42 -0.16 -6.70 9.10
N TYR A 43 -0.54 -5.51 9.56
CA TYR A 43 -1.82 -5.29 10.23
C TYR A 43 -3.01 -5.47 9.28
N GLU A 44 -2.90 -4.94 8.06
CA GLU A 44 -3.95 -5.02 7.05
C GLU A 44 -4.18 -6.45 6.57
N LEU A 45 -3.13 -7.25 6.40
CA LEU A 45 -3.27 -8.65 6.04
C LEU A 45 -4.05 -9.46 7.09
N GLU A 46 -3.82 -9.18 8.38
CA GLU A 46 -4.52 -9.86 9.47
C GLU A 46 -5.97 -9.37 9.65
N HIS A 47 -6.22 -8.07 9.47
CA HIS A 47 -7.50 -7.44 9.85
C HIS A 47 -8.41 -7.10 8.66
N TYR A 48 -7.86 -6.94 7.46
CA TYR A 48 -8.54 -6.58 6.21
C TYR A 48 -8.07 -7.49 5.06
N PRO A 49 -8.25 -8.83 5.18
CA PRO A 49 -7.78 -9.76 4.17
C PRO A 49 -8.42 -9.45 2.81
N VAL A 50 -7.58 -9.22 1.80
CA VAL A 50 -8.03 -9.03 0.43
C VAL A 50 -8.55 -10.38 -0.06
N GLY A 51 -9.88 -10.52 -0.17
CA GLY A 51 -10.49 -11.71 -0.73
C GLY A 51 -9.96 -11.96 -2.14
N THR A 52 -9.92 -13.22 -2.59
CA THR A 52 -9.45 -13.57 -3.94
C THR A 52 -10.31 -12.82 -4.97
N PRO A 53 -9.73 -11.91 -5.77
CA PRO A 53 -10.49 -11.30 -6.85
C PRO A 53 -10.77 -12.41 -7.86
N SER A 54 -12.04 -12.80 -7.99
CA SER A 54 -12.48 -13.59 -9.15
C SER A 54 -12.48 -12.64 -10.34
N LEU A 55 -11.34 -12.50 -11.01
CA LEU A 55 -11.33 -11.89 -12.34
C LEU A 55 -12.21 -12.78 -13.23
N PRO A 56 -13.36 -12.31 -13.75
CA PRO A 56 -13.96 -13.03 -14.85
C PRO A 56 -12.89 -13.04 -15.95
N MET A 57 -12.47 -14.24 -16.34
CA MET A 57 -11.64 -14.42 -17.54
C MET A 57 -12.41 -13.77 -18.69
N SER A 58 -12.09 -12.52 -19.02
CA SER A 58 -12.58 -11.89 -20.25
C SER A 58 -11.72 -12.43 -21.38
N SER A 59 -11.86 -13.73 -21.65
CA SER A 59 -11.68 -14.27 -22.98
C SER A 59 -12.94 -13.97 -23.78
N ASN A 60 -13.22 -12.69 -24.05
CA ASN A 60 -13.99 -12.35 -25.22
C ASN A 60 -13.03 -12.46 -26.41
N CYS A 61 -12.87 -13.70 -26.87
CA CYS A 61 -12.34 -13.99 -28.20
C CYS A 61 -13.04 -13.06 -29.20
N GLU A 62 -12.30 -12.13 -29.77
CA GLU A 62 -12.70 -11.44 -30.99
C GLU A 62 -12.68 -12.50 -32.11
N CYS A 63 -13.76 -13.26 -32.24
CA CYS A 63 -13.95 -14.09 -33.43
C CYS A 63 -14.53 -13.17 -34.50
N THR A 64 -13.64 -12.52 -35.26
CA THR A 64 -13.98 -11.86 -36.51
C THR A 64 -14.74 -12.85 -37.39
N LYS A 65 -15.99 -12.52 -37.72
CA LYS A 65 -16.71 -13.14 -38.83
C LYS A 65 -17.45 -12.05 -39.60
#